data_AF-A0A660M6T0-F1
#
_entry.id   AF-A0A660M6T0-F1
#
_cell.length_a   1.000
_cell.length_b   1.000
_cell.length_c   1.000
_cell.angle_alpha   90.00
_cell.angle_beta   90.00
_cell.angle_gamma   90.00
#
_symmetry.space_group_name_H-M   'P 1'
#
loop_
_entity.id
_entity.type
_entity.pdbx_description
1 polymer ?
#
loop_
_entity_poly.entity_id
_entity_poly.type
_entity_poly.pdbx_seq_one_letter_code
_entity_poly.pdbx_strand_id
1 'polypeptide(L)'
;MNGELTIKDLFRKYGRRFVTIFKNADGINTVGFYEIITVKGEPPIIKLKVVEFDENNQELFISSDDEGENWFEAYELKTLVENGLFFPLSSPPNKASRRYLKSLDKYRKLALKVFEYEKLLDDLELFSQKYEQLRVEIINSLNDVINTVLE
;
A
#
# COMPACT_ATOMS: atom_id res chain seq x y z
N MET A 1 -9.62 19.85 -21.08
CA MET A 1 -8.31 20.14 -20.48
C MET A 1 -7.89 18.90 -19.72
N ASN A 2 -6.87 18.17 -20.19
CA ASN A 2 -6.30 17.06 -19.43
C ASN A 2 -5.44 17.66 -18.33
N GLY A 3 -6.07 18.00 -17.19
CA GLY A 3 -5.38 18.57 -16.04
C GLY A 3 -4.24 17.66 -15.58
N GLU A 4 -3.18 18.29 -15.06
CA GLU A 4 -2.15 17.59 -14.30
C GLU A 4 -2.77 17.02 -13.01
N LEU A 5 -2.39 15.79 -12.64
CA LEU A 5 -2.88 15.17 -11.42
C LEU A 5 -2.23 15.88 -10.22
N THR A 6 -3.03 16.42 -9.30
CA THR A 6 -2.52 17.13 -8.13
C THR A 6 -2.66 16.31 -6.84
N ILE A 7 -1.86 16.64 -5.82
CA ILE A 7 -2.00 16.09 -4.47
C ILE A 7 -3.42 16.28 -3.92
N LYS A 8 -4.05 17.42 -4.23
CA LYS A 8 -5.41 17.72 -3.79
C LYS A 8 -6.44 16.78 -4.41
N ASP A 9 -6.24 16.38 -5.66
CA ASP A 9 -7.10 15.41 -6.35
C ASP A 9 -6.97 14.03 -5.73
N LEU A 10 -5.73 13.60 -5.45
CA LEU A 10 -5.44 12.35 -4.76
C LEU A 10 -6.03 12.33 -3.35
N PHE A 11 -5.78 13.36 -2.54
CA PHE A 11 -6.30 13.44 -1.18
C PHE A 11 -7.83 13.45 -1.16
N ARG A 12 -8.48 14.16 -2.07
CA ARG A 12 -9.95 14.18 -2.16
C ARG A 12 -10.51 12.80 -2.52
N LYS A 13 -9.85 12.09 -3.43
CA LYS A 13 -10.34 10.80 -3.95
C LYS A 13 -10.03 9.63 -3.01
N TYR A 14 -8.84 9.63 -2.42
CA TYR A 14 -8.30 8.48 -1.70
C TYR A 14 -7.93 8.74 -0.24
N GLY A 15 -7.95 10.01 0.19
CA GLY A 15 -7.48 10.42 1.51
C GLY A 15 -5.95 10.41 1.61
N ARG A 16 -5.44 10.39 2.84
CA ARG A 16 -3.99 10.46 3.11
C ARG A 16 -3.24 9.18 2.71
N ARG A 17 -3.87 8.01 2.88
CA ARG A 17 -3.27 6.71 2.62
C ARG A 17 -4.16 5.87 1.73
N PHE A 18 -3.56 5.24 0.72
CA PHE A 18 -4.26 4.43 -0.27
C PHE A 18 -3.38 3.31 -0.80
N VAL A 19 -4.00 2.29 -1.39
CA VAL A 19 -3.31 1.05 -1.77
C VAL A 19 -3.74 0.59 -3.15
N THR A 20 -2.82 -0.07 -3.86
CA THR A 20 -3.06 -0.79 -5.11
C THR A 20 -2.38 -2.16 -5.07
N ILE A 21 -2.80 -3.06 -5.93
CA ILE A 21 -2.14 -4.36 -6.15
C ILE A 21 -1.62 -4.40 -7.58
N PHE A 22 -0.41 -4.89 -7.72
CA PHE A 22 0.15 -5.35 -8.97
C PHE A 22 0.39 -6.85 -8.85
N LYS A 23 -0.30 -7.65 -9.66
CA LYS A 23 0.10 -9.05 -9.82
C LYS A 23 0.98 -9.12 -11.06
N ASN A 24 2.24 -9.53 -10.92
CA ASN A 24 3.07 -9.80 -12.08
C ASN A 24 2.85 -11.25 -12.56
N ALA A 25 3.25 -11.52 -13.80
CA ALA A 25 3.07 -12.84 -14.41
C ALA A 25 3.98 -13.92 -13.80
N ASP A 26 4.97 -13.51 -12.99
CA ASP A 26 6.04 -14.35 -12.47
C ASP A 26 5.70 -14.99 -11.11
N GLY A 27 4.46 -14.83 -10.63
CA GLY A 27 4.01 -15.38 -9.35
C GLY A 27 4.43 -14.56 -8.14
N ILE A 28 4.97 -13.35 -8.36
CA ILE A 28 5.25 -12.40 -7.28
C ILE A 28 4.02 -11.51 -7.11
N ASN A 29 3.49 -11.52 -5.90
CA ASN A 29 2.37 -10.67 -5.57
C ASN A 29 2.88 -9.37 -4.94
N THR A 30 2.60 -8.24 -5.59
CA THR A 30 3.09 -6.93 -5.18
C THR A 30 1.93 -6.04 -4.73
N VAL A 31 2.06 -5.42 -3.57
CA VAL A 31 1.10 -4.45 -3.04
C VAL A 31 1.82 -3.13 -2.79
N GLY A 32 1.30 -2.05 -3.36
CA GLY A 32 1.84 -0.70 -3.18
C GLY A 32 0.96 0.13 -2.24
N PHE A 33 1.51 0.54 -1.10
CA PHE A 33 0.89 1.47 -0.15
C PHE A 33 1.43 2.87 -0.34
N TYR A 34 0.56 3.82 -0.63
CA TYR A 34 0.90 5.21 -0.83
C TYR A 34 0.47 6.04 0.37
N GLU A 35 1.34 6.95 0.82
CA GLU A 35 1.04 7.97 1.82
C GLU A 35 1.39 9.36 1.31
N ILE A 36 0.44 10.29 1.39
CA ILE A 36 0.69 11.71 1.19
C ILE A 36 1.35 12.27 2.45
N ILE A 37 2.62 12.66 2.32
CA ILE A 37 3.42 13.30 3.36
C ILE A 37 3.37 14.81 3.18
N THR A 38 3.19 15.51 4.29
CA THR A 38 3.09 16.96 4.34
C THR A 38 4.03 17.48 5.42
N VAL A 39 5.07 18.20 5.01
CA VAL A 39 6.03 18.86 5.90
C VAL A 39 5.83 20.37 5.81
N LYS A 40 5.90 21.08 6.94
CA LYS A 40 5.66 22.52 6.97
C LYS A 40 6.75 23.24 6.16
N GLY A 41 6.33 23.99 5.14
CA GLY A 41 7.23 24.77 4.31
C GLY A 41 7.75 24.03 3.07
N GLU A 42 7.35 22.76 2.89
CA GLU A 42 7.74 21.93 1.74
C GLU A 42 6.52 21.52 0.91
N PRO A 43 6.66 21.32 -0.41
CA PRO A 43 5.63 20.72 -1.23
C PRO A 43 5.27 19.31 -0.70
N PRO A 44 3.99 18.93 -0.69
CA PRO A 44 3.61 17.57 -0.33
C PRO A 44 4.19 16.56 -1.31
N ILE A 45 4.66 15.43 -0.78
CA ILE A 45 5.23 14.33 -1.54
C ILE A 45 4.48 13.04 -1.22
N ILE A 46 4.52 12.07 -2.13
CA ILE A 46 3.85 10.79 -1.97
C ILE A 46 4.92 9.74 -1.74
N LYS A 47 4.87 9.08 -0.60
CA LYS A 47 5.73 7.96 -0.26
C LYS A 47 5.05 6.65 -0.65
N LEU A 48 5.78 5.75 -1.30
CA LEU A 48 5.37 4.40 -1.63
C LEU A 48 6.06 3.42 -0.66
N LYS A 49 5.31 2.42 -0.22
CA LYS A 49 5.80 1.24 0.46
C LYS A 49 5.39 0.03 -0.38
N VAL A 50 6.36 -0.73 -0.84
CA VAL A 50 6.14 -1.93 -1.65
C VAL A 50 6.23 -3.15 -0.75
N VAL A 51 5.26 -4.04 -0.86
CA VAL A 51 5.28 -5.35 -0.21
C VAL A 51 5.16 -6.40 -1.28
N GLU A 52 6.16 -7.28 -1.37
CA GLU A 52 6.22 -8.35 -2.36
C GLU A 52 6.31 -9.69 -1.67
N PHE A 53 5.60 -10.68 -2.21
CA PHE A 53 5.70 -12.05 -1.77
C PHE A 53 5.98 -12.95 -2.96
N ASP A 54 7.14 -13.61 -2.93
CA ASP A 54 7.49 -14.69 -3.83
C ASP A 54 6.94 -16.00 -3.26
N GLU A 55 5.86 -16.48 -3.86
CA GLU A 55 5.22 -17.74 -3.46
C GLU A 55 6.15 -18.95 -3.65
N ASN A 56 7.05 -18.92 -4.63
CA ASN A 56 7.91 -20.06 -4.95
C ASN A 56 9.02 -20.21 -3.91
N ASN A 57 9.63 -19.10 -3.52
CA ASN A 57 10.72 -19.08 -2.54
C ASN A 57 10.24 -18.86 -1.09
N GLN A 58 8.94 -18.58 -0.91
CA GLN A 58 8.35 -18.17 0.37
C GLN A 58 9.06 -16.94 0.95
N GLU A 59 9.46 -15.99 0.11
CA GLU A 59 10.21 -14.80 0.53
C GLU A 59 9.29 -13.58 0.56
N LEU A 60 9.34 -12.85 1.68
CA LEU A 60 8.61 -11.59 1.88
C LEU A 60 9.60 -10.44 1.81
N PHE A 61 9.36 -9.51 0.90
CA PHE A 61 10.09 -8.26 0.79
C PHE A 61 9.18 -7.09 1.18
N ILE A 62 9.73 -6.15 1.96
CA ILE A 62 9.07 -4.88 2.31
C ILE A 62 10.10 -3.78 2.08
N SER A 63 9.78 -2.82 1.19
CA SER A 63 10.72 -1.77 0.82
C SER A 63 11.09 -0.88 2.01
N SER A 64 12.30 -0.34 2.01
CA SER A 64 12.74 0.60 3.04
C SER A 64 12.27 2.04 2.72
N ASP A 65 12.33 2.91 3.72
CA ASP A 65 11.97 4.33 3.56
C ASP A 65 13.06 5.16 2.87
N ASP A 66 14.30 4.67 2.94
CA ASP A 66 15.52 5.37 2.49
C ASP A 66 15.81 5.18 1.00
N GLU A 67 15.07 4.28 0.34
CA GLU A 67 15.07 4.13 -1.11
C GLU A 67 14.38 5.36 -1.72
N GLY A 68 15.15 6.38 -2.11
CA GLY A 68 14.64 7.58 -2.77
C GLY A 68 13.76 7.32 -4.01
N GLU A 69 13.82 6.12 -4.59
CA GLU A 69 12.96 5.64 -5.67
C GLU A 69 11.49 5.45 -5.26
N ASN A 70 11.18 5.49 -3.97
CA ASN A 70 9.84 5.33 -3.42
C ASN A 70 9.11 6.65 -3.12
N TRP A 71 9.61 7.79 -3.62
CA TRP A 71 9.03 9.11 -3.37
C TRP A 71 8.60 9.76 -4.69
N PHE A 72 7.35 10.25 -4.76
CA PHE A 72 6.73 10.72 -5.99
C PHE A 72 6.03 12.06 -5.80
N GLU A 73 6.14 12.92 -6.80
CA GLU A 73 5.19 14.00 -7.02
C GLU A 73 3.87 13.45 -7.61
N ALA A 74 2.77 14.17 -7.41
CA ALA A 74 1.46 13.69 -7.82
C ALA A 74 1.33 13.46 -9.34
N TYR A 75 2.01 14.26 -10.16
CA TYR A 75 1.92 14.13 -11.62
C TYR A 75 2.57 12.83 -12.11
N GLU A 76 3.58 12.32 -11.42
CA GLU A 76 4.29 11.08 -11.76
C GLU A 76 3.37 9.85 -11.64
N LEU A 77 2.38 9.92 -10.73
CA LEU A 77 1.39 8.86 -10.54
C LEU A 77 0.20 8.94 -11.51
N LYS A 78 0.17 9.92 -12.43
CA LYS A 78 -1.01 10.16 -13.29
C LYS A 78 -1.44 8.93 -14.06
N THR A 79 -0.54 8.38 -14.87
CA THR A 79 -0.81 7.19 -15.71
C THR A 79 -1.19 6.00 -14.84
N LEU A 80 -0.56 5.88 -13.66
CA LEU A 80 -0.84 4.79 -12.74
C LEU A 80 -2.25 4.89 -12.16
N VAL A 81 -2.65 6.07 -11.70
CA VAL A 81 -3.97 6.34 -11.10
C VAL A 81 -5.11 6.30 -12.11
N GLU A 82 -4.84 6.66 -13.37
CA GLU A 82 -5.81 6.57 -14.46
C GLU A 82 -6.09 5.10 -14.85
N ASN A 83 -5.08 4.24 -14.81
CA ASN A 83 -5.20 2.84 -15.27
C ASN A 83 -5.34 1.82 -14.12
N GLY A 84 -4.99 2.20 -12.89
CA GLY A 84 -4.93 1.32 -11.73
C GLY A 84 -6.18 1.35 -10.85
N LEU A 85 -6.37 0.29 -10.07
CA LEU A 85 -7.43 0.18 -9.08
C LEU A 85 -6.89 0.49 -7.69
N PHE A 86 -7.30 1.64 -7.15
CA PHE A 86 -6.84 2.13 -5.85
C PHE A 86 -7.94 2.12 -4.81
N PHE A 87 -7.57 1.77 -3.58
CA PHE A 87 -8.47 1.74 -2.43
C PHE A 87 -8.03 2.74 -1.34
N PRO A 88 -8.94 3.62 -0.85
CA PRO A 88 -8.67 4.51 0.27
C PRO A 88 -8.62 3.74 1.58
N LEU A 89 -7.50 3.79 2.30
CA LEU A 89 -7.39 3.08 3.58
C LEU A 89 -8.14 3.78 4.71
N SER A 90 -8.29 5.11 4.64
CA SER A 90 -8.88 5.92 5.72
C SER A 90 -10.41 5.90 5.78
N SER A 91 -11.11 5.94 4.64
CA SER A 91 -12.58 5.97 4.64
C SER A 91 -13.14 5.33 3.37
N PRO A 92 -14.16 4.46 3.48
CA PRO A 92 -14.84 3.94 2.30
C PRO A 92 -15.61 5.06 1.58
N PRO A 93 -15.85 4.95 0.26
CA PRO A 93 -16.78 5.82 -0.45
C PRO A 93 -18.20 5.71 0.13
N ASN A 94 -18.94 6.82 0.13
CA ASN A 94 -20.33 6.88 0.65
C ASN A 94 -21.30 5.87 0.00
N LYS A 95 -21.02 5.41 -1.23
CA LYS A 95 -21.84 4.43 -1.98
C LYS A 95 -20.98 3.27 -2.49
N ALA A 96 -20.43 2.49 -1.58
CA ALA A 96 -19.64 1.31 -1.92
C ALA A 96 -20.49 0.02 -1.91
N SER A 97 -20.21 -0.90 -2.84
CA SER A 97 -20.84 -2.23 -2.84
C SER A 97 -20.33 -3.08 -1.66
N ARG A 98 -21.08 -4.11 -1.27
CA ARG A 98 -20.65 -5.05 -0.21
C ARG A 98 -19.32 -5.74 -0.56
N ARG A 99 -19.12 -6.08 -1.85
CA ARG A 99 -17.88 -6.68 -2.36
C ARG A 99 -16.70 -5.70 -2.24
N TYR A 100 -16.91 -4.44 -2.58
CA TYR A 100 -15.90 -3.40 -2.40
C TYR A 100 -15.52 -3.26 -0.92
N LEU A 101 -16.50 -3.19 -0.02
CA LEU A 101 -16.25 -3.07 1.42
C LEU A 101 -15.51 -4.28 1.99
N LYS A 102 -15.84 -5.50 1.55
CA LYS A 102 -15.12 -6.73 1.92
C LYS A 102 -13.65 -6.67 1.46
N SER A 103 -13.42 -6.20 0.24
CA SER A 103 -12.06 -6.03 -0.29
C SER A 103 -11.29 -4.99 0.53
N LEU A 104 -11.90 -3.82 0.77
CA LEU A 104 -11.31 -2.74 1.56
C LEU A 104 -10.93 -3.18 2.98
N ASP A 105 -11.74 -4.02 3.64
CA ASP A 105 -11.40 -4.57 4.97
C ASP A 105 -10.11 -5.40 4.93
N LYS A 106 -9.94 -6.25 3.91
CA LYS A 106 -8.73 -7.04 3.73
C LYS A 106 -7.51 -6.16 3.47
N TYR A 107 -7.64 -5.16 2.61
CA TYR A 107 -6.59 -4.16 2.36
C TYR A 107 -6.15 -3.44 3.65
N ARG A 108 -7.11 -3.06 4.49
CA ARG A 108 -6.84 -2.40 5.76
C ARG A 108 -6.13 -3.31 6.76
N LYS A 109 -6.51 -4.58 6.83
CA LYS A 109 -5.83 -5.59 7.66
C LYS A 109 -4.36 -5.75 7.25
N LEU A 110 -4.11 -5.89 5.96
CA LEU A 110 -2.74 -5.95 5.44
C LEU A 110 -1.97 -4.66 5.78
N ALA A 111 -2.55 -3.49 5.52
CA ALA A 111 -1.93 -2.20 5.82
C ALA A 111 -1.55 -2.07 7.31
N LEU A 112 -2.43 -2.50 8.22
CA LEU A 112 -2.16 -2.46 9.66
C LEU A 112 -0.94 -3.30 10.03
N LYS A 113 -0.79 -4.48 9.41
CA LYS A 113 0.36 -5.37 9.65
C LYS A 113 1.67 -4.83 9.08
N VAL A 114 1.61 -4.21 7.91
CA VAL A 114 2.76 -3.53 7.31
C VAL A 114 3.18 -2.33 8.17
N PHE A 115 2.24 -1.51 8.64
CA PHE A 115 2.56 -0.39 9.54
C PHE A 115 3.05 -0.84 10.91
N GLU A 116 2.56 -1.98 11.43
CA GLU A 116 3.09 -2.60 12.64
C GLU A 116 4.55 -3.05 12.44
N TYR A 117 4.86 -3.68 11.31
CA TYR A 117 6.23 -4.04 10.92
C TYR A 117 7.14 -2.81 10.88
N GLU A 118 6.73 -1.74 10.18
CA GLU A 118 7.52 -0.51 10.06
C GLU A 118 7.80 0.12 11.42
N LYS A 119 6.79 0.24 12.28
CA LYS A 119 6.95 0.81 13.61
C LYS A 119 7.94 0.03 14.47
N LEU A 120 8.04 -1.29 14.27
CA LEU A 120 8.98 -2.11 15.03
C LEU A 120 10.41 -1.99 14.52
N LEU A 121 10.66 -1.48 13.32
CA LEU A 121 12.03 -1.23 12.85
C LEU A 121 12.78 -0.24 13.74
N ASP A 122 12.06 0.64 14.45
CA ASP A 122 12.62 1.56 15.44
C ASP A 122 13.07 0.86 16.76
N ASP A 123 12.64 -0.39 17.00
CA ASP A 123 12.97 -1.20 18.18
C ASP A 123 13.41 -2.61 17.75
N LEU A 124 14.70 -2.75 17.42
CA LEU A 124 15.27 -3.97 16.85
C LEU A 124 15.13 -5.20 17.77
N GLU A 125 15.14 -5.01 19.09
CA GLU A 125 14.96 -6.11 20.04
C GLU A 125 13.53 -6.66 19.93
N LEU A 126 12.53 -5.78 20.04
CA LEU A 126 11.13 -6.16 19.91
C LEU A 126 10.80 -6.69 18.51
N PHE A 127 11.44 -6.12 17.48
CA PHE A 127 11.34 -6.61 16.10
C PHE A 127 11.80 -8.06 15.99
N SER A 128 13.01 -8.39 16.47
CA SER A 128 13.54 -9.75 16.39
C SER A 128 12.65 -10.79 17.08
N GLN A 129 11.98 -10.41 18.16
CA GLN A 129 11.07 -11.29 18.91
C GLN A 129 9.76 -11.55 18.16
N LYS A 130 9.28 -10.58 17.37
CA LYS A 130 7.98 -10.62 16.69
C LYS A 130 8.06 -10.88 15.20
N TYR A 131 9.26 -10.81 14.61
CA TYR A 131 9.46 -10.80 13.17
C TYR A 131 8.77 -11.96 12.48
N GLU A 132 9.01 -13.20 12.92
CA GLU A 132 8.46 -14.37 12.21
C GLU A 132 6.93 -14.41 12.30
N GLN A 133 6.36 -14.06 13.46
CA GLN A 133 4.90 -13.96 13.61
C GLN A 133 4.33 -12.91 12.65
N LEU A 134 4.93 -11.71 12.59
CA LEU A 134 4.48 -10.65 11.71
C LEU A 134 4.64 -10.99 10.24
N ARG A 135 5.76 -11.63 9.86
CA ARG A 135 6.00 -12.13 8.51
C ARG A 135 4.87 -13.07 8.08
N VAL A 136 4.53 -14.06 8.91
CA VAL A 136 3.42 -15.00 8.61
C VAL A 136 2.07 -14.26 8.53
N GLU A 137 1.79 -13.33 9.44
CA GLU A 137 0.55 -12.55 9.43
C GLU A 137 0.42 -11.65 8.19
N ILE A 138 1.52 -11.06 7.71
CA ILE A 138 1.57 -10.26 6.48
C ILE A 138 1.33 -11.16 5.27
N ILE A 139 2.03 -12.28 5.16
CA ILE A 139 1.85 -13.24 4.05
C ILE A 139 0.40 -13.72 3.96
N ASN A 140 -0.20 -14.11 5.09
CA ASN A 140 -1.60 -14.54 5.13
C ASN A 140 -2.56 -13.43 4.70
N SER A 141 -2.34 -12.20 5.18
CA SER A 141 -3.17 -11.04 4.81
C SER A 141 -3.03 -10.69 3.33
N LEU A 142 -1.83 -10.84 2.78
CA LEU A 142 -1.52 -10.58 1.38
C LEU A 142 -2.23 -11.61 0.48
N ASN A 143 -2.12 -12.89 0.80
CA ASN A 143 -2.85 -13.97 0.13
C ASN A 143 -4.37 -13.75 0.15
N ASP A 144 -4.92 -13.33 1.29
CA ASP A 144 -6.35 -12.99 1.42
C ASP A 144 -6.78 -11.86 0.48
N VAL A 145 -5.93 -10.85 0.33
CA VAL A 145 -6.13 -9.70 -0.55
C VAL A 145 -6.11 -10.14 -2.01
N ILE A 146 -5.10 -10.90 -2.43
CA ILE A 146 -4.94 -11.40 -3.81
C ILE A 146 -6.11 -12.27 -4.25
N ASN A 147 -6.51 -13.23 -3.40
CA ASN A 147 -7.63 -14.12 -3.70
C ASN A 147 -8.95 -13.36 -3.93
N THR A 148 -9.09 -12.15 -3.38
CA THR A 148 -10.29 -11.31 -3.58
C THR A 148 -10.32 -10.60 -4.92
N VAL A 149 -9.17 -10.38 -5.56
CA VAL A 149 -9.10 -9.80 -6.90
C VAL A 149 -9.45 -10.84 -7.97
N LEU A 150 -9.23 -12.12 -7.68
CA LEU A 150 -9.44 -13.23 -8.60
C LEU A 150 -10.88 -13.79 -8.62
N GLU A 151 -11.63 -13.61 -7.52
CA GLU A 151 -13.10 -13.74 -7.49
C GLU A 151 -13.76 -12.50 -8.10
#